data_AF-A0A7K0E3C8-F1
#
_entry.id   AF-A0A7K0E3C8-F1
#
_cell.length_a   1.000
_cell.length_b   1.000
_cell.length_c   1.000
_cell.angle_alpha   90.00
_cell.angle_beta   90.00
_cell.angle_gamma   90.00
#
_symmetry.space_group_name_H-M   'P 1'
#
loop_
_entity.id
_entity.type
_entity.pdbx_description
1 polymer ?
#
loop_
_entity_poly.entity_id
_entity_poly.type
_entity_poly.pdbx_seq_one_letter_code
_entity_poly.pdbx_strand_id
1 'polypeptide(L)'
;MKKLLFISCIVCALLLHSCSKESENNSEVEISNNAIMIEDDTYVSIKGLEEVFDFKENHSASQINFTDGEFYYVQVVIFGNLQPIWRARDASLWVYADLFAPGFEGLTSGTYDFKPDNTDENDIDLSNSHFFIDGKVAIDLNKDGELESDDNEFLKITGGSIKLERQEDYYEIELNLSLENNIQVTGKFSDDFDQV
;
A
#
# COMPACT_ATOMS: atom_id res chain seq x y z
N MET A 1 69.87 -43.57 36.13
CA MET A 1 69.26 -44.65 35.31
C MET A 1 67.76 -44.45 35.26
N LYS A 2 67.18 -44.60 34.07
CA LYS A 2 65.79 -44.32 33.67
C LYS A 2 64.74 -45.07 34.50
N LYS A 3 63.57 -44.44 34.68
CA LYS A 3 62.20 -45.00 34.54
C LYS A 3 61.21 -43.83 34.71
N LEU A 4 60.83 -43.16 33.61
CA LEU A 4 59.53 -43.28 32.95
C LEU A 4 58.37 -43.57 33.93
N LEU A 5 57.58 -42.54 34.23
CA LEU A 5 56.27 -42.66 34.84
C LEU A 5 55.22 -42.41 33.75
N PHE A 6 54.32 -43.38 33.63
CA PHE A 6 53.27 -43.49 32.63
C PHE A 6 52.12 -42.50 32.89
N ILE A 7 51.53 -42.12 31.77
CA ILE A 7 50.33 -41.31 31.51
C ILE A 7 49.12 -41.72 32.38
N SER A 8 48.34 -40.73 32.85
CA SER A 8 46.88 -40.84 32.80
C SER A 8 46.22 -39.46 32.70
N CYS A 9 45.32 -39.35 31.72
CA CYS A 9 44.60 -38.18 31.26
C CYS A 9 43.60 -37.67 32.29
N ILE A 10 43.50 -36.34 32.45
CA ILE A 10 42.24 -35.69 32.80
C ILE A 10 42.05 -34.50 31.84
N VAL A 11 40.99 -34.64 31.06
CA VAL A 11 40.43 -33.69 30.10
C VAL A 11 40.05 -32.40 30.85
N CYS A 12 40.64 -31.28 30.47
CA CYS A 12 40.17 -29.96 30.90
C CYS A 12 39.42 -29.33 29.72
N ALA A 13 38.12 -29.13 29.92
CA ALA A 13 37.20 -28.55 28.97
C ALA A 13 37.68 -27.15 28.55
N LEU A 14 38.00 -26.99 27.26
CA LEU A 14 38.16 -25.67 26.66
C LEU A 14 36.76 -25.12 26.39
N LEU A 15 36.49 -24.02 27.09
CA LEU A 15 35.38 -23.11 26.91
C LEU A 15 35.20 -22.78 25.43
N LEU A 16 34.15 -23.33 24.82
CA LEU A 16 33.63 -22.80 23.57
C LEU A 16 33.14 -21.38 23.84
N HIS A 17 33.88 -20.40 23.33
CA HIS A 17 33.38 -19.05 23.13
C HIS A 17 32.09 -19.16 22.31
N SER A 18 30.96 -18.99 22.99
CA SER A 18 29.69 -18.71 22.37
C SER A 18 29.80 -17.35 21.67
N CYS A 19 30.24 -17.35 20.42
CA CYS A 19 29.83 -16.32 19.48
C CYS A 19 28.31 -16.46 19.35
N SER A 20 27.57 -15.69 20.15
CA SER A 20 26.18 -15.38 19.80
C SER A 20 26.25 -14.67 18.46
N LYS A 21 25.86 -15.38 17.40
CA LYS A 21 25.36 -14.72 16.22
C LYS A 21 24.12 -13.97 16.71
N GLU A 22 24.25 -12.66 16.87
CA GLU A 22 23.10 -11.78 16.80
C GLU A 22 22.50 -12.03 15.41
N SER A 23 21.52 -12.93 15.36
CA SER A 23 20.56 -12.92 14.28
C SER A 23 19.86 -11.58 14.44
N GLU A 24 20.21 -10.62 13.59
CA GLU A 24 19.32 -9.52 13.26
C GLU A 24 18.00 -10.16 12.91
N ASN A 25 17.09 -10.12 13.88
CA ASN A 25 15.72 -10.52 13.70
C ASN A 25 15.15 -9.41 12.83
N ASN A 26 15.32 -9.57 11.53
CA ASN A 26 14.60 -8.80 10.54
C ASN A 26 13.16 -9.33 10.61
N SER A 27 12.48 -9.04 11.72
CA SER A 27 11.06 -9.25 11.85
C SER A 27 10.43 -8.26 10.91
N GLU A 28 10.21 -8.72 9.69
CA GLU A 28 9.28 -8.11 8.75
C GLU A 28 8.04 -7.74 9.57
N VAL A 29 7.75 -6.44 9.65
CA VAL A 29 6.60 -5.96 10.44
C VAL A 29 5.37 -6.57 9.78
N GLU A 30 4.77 -7.58 10.42
CA GLU A 30 3.52 -8.14 9.94
C GLU A 30 2.41 -7.13 10.17
N ILE A 31 2.02 -6.46 9.08
CA ILE A 31 0.84 -5.61 9.04
C ILE A 31 -0.39 -6.52 9.11
N SER A 32 -1.28 -6.25 10.06
CA SER A 32 -2.58 -6.93 10.14
C SER A 32 -3.42 -6.66 8.90
N ASN A 33 -4.29 -7.59 8.51
CA ASN A 33 -5.27 -7.33 7.47
C ASN A 33 -6.17 -6.13 7.82
N ASN A 34 -6.57 -5.39 6.79
CA ASN A 34 -7.39 -4.18 6.86
C ASN A 34 -6.76 -3.10 7.74
N ALA A 35 -5.45 -2.91 7.57
CA ALA A 35 -4.67 -1.89 8.23
C ALA A 35 -3.66 -1.24 7.27
N ILE A 36 -3.44 0.06 7.49
CA ILE A 36 -2.45 0.87 6.77
C ILE A 36 -1.55 1.51 7.82
N MET A 37 -0.24 1.41 7.62
CA MET A 37 0.78 2.04 8.44
C MET A 37 1.40 3.20 7.68
N ILE A 38 1.56 4.32 8.38
CA ILE A 38 2.25 5.51 7.90
C ILE A 38 3.27 5.87 8.96
N GLU A 39 4.56 5.74 8.63
CA GLU A 39 5.65 5.84 9.61
C GLU A 39 5.41 4.92 10.83
N ASP A 40 5.16 5.50 12.01
CA ASP A 40 4.93 4.79 13.27
C ASP A 40 3.43 4.65 13.62
N ASP A 41 2.54 5.32 12.86
CA ASP A 41 1.10 5.30 13.09
C ASP A 41 0.42 4.17 12.31
N THR A 42 -0.55 3.50 12.95
CA THR A 42 -1.32 2.41 12.35
C THR A 42 -2.80 2.74 12.36
N TYR A 43 -3.38 2.76 11.16
CA TYR A 43 -4.80 2.94 10.90
C TYR A 43 -5.43 1.58 10.64
N VAL A 44 -6.56 1.29 11.29
CA VAL A 44 -7.20 -0.05 11.28
C VAL A 44 -8.66 0.07 10.88
N SER A 45 -9.32 -1.07 10.62
CA SER A 45 -10.72 -1.12 10.16
C SER A 45 -10.91 -0.43 8.81
N ILE A 46 -9.90 -0.57 7.95
CA ILE A 46 -9.90 0.00 6.61
C ILE A 46 -10.98 -0.65 5.75
N LYS A 47 -11.76 0.19 5.09
CA LYS A 47 -12.76 -0.17 4.08
C LYS A 47 -12.24 0.18 2.70
N GLY A 48 -12.62 -0.60 1.68
CA GLY A 48 -12.26 -0.39 0.28
C GLY A 48 -13.47 0.04 -0.56
N LEU A 49 -13.23 0.88 -1.56
CA LEU A 49 -14.20 1.27 -2.59
C LEU A 49 -13.49 1.38 -3.95
N GLU A 50 -14.12 0.84 -4.99
CA GLU A 50 -13.63 0.88 -6.37
C GLU A 50 -14.61 1.74 -7.18
N GLU A 51 -14.15 2.87 -7.68
CA GLU A 51 -14.88 3.69 -8.66
C GLU A 51 -14.40 3.26 -10.06
N VAL A 52 -15.31 2.67 -10.85
CA VAL A 52 -14.95 2.11 -12.16
C VAL A 52 -15.11 3.18 -13.25
N PHE A 53 -14.03 3.48 -13.96
CA PHE A 53 -14.00 4.44 -15.06
C PHE A 53 -13.74 3.73 -16.40
N ASP A 54 -14.77 3.61 -17.22
CA ASP A 54 -14.68 2.84 -18.45
C ASP A 54 -13.96 3.55 -19.62
N PHE A 55 -13.03 2.80 -20.22
CA PHE A 55 -12.35 2.87 -21.54
C PHE A 55 -11.37 4.02 -21.84
N LYS A 56 -10.08 3.74 -21.62
CA LYS A 56 -8.96 4.30 -22.40
C LYS A 56 -8.59 3.31 -23.52
N GLU A 57 -7.94 3.73 -24.59
CA GLU A 57 -7.82 2.89 -25.81
C GLU A 57 -7.18 1.51 -25.57
N ASN A 58 -6.37 1.35 -24.51
CA ASN A 58 -5.65 0.11 -24.19
C ASN A 58 -5.80 -0.37 -22.72
N HIS A 59 -6.50 0.38 -21.88
CA HIS A 59 -6.60 0.11 -20.44
C HIS A 59 -8.02 0.34 -19.91
N SER A 60 -8.41 -0.48 -18.94
CA SER A 60 -9.45 -0.13 -17.97
C SER A 60 -8.86 0.83 -16.95
N ALA A 61 -9.64 1.82 -16.53
CA ALA A 61 -9.27 2.74 -15.48
C ALA A 61 -10.18 2.53 -14.27
N SER A 62 -9.61 2.44 -13.09
CA SER A 62 -10.36 2.35 -11.83
C SER A 62 -9.67 3.24 -10.81
N GLN A 63 -10.44 3.94 -10.00
CA GLN A 63 -9.91 4.57 -8.80
C GLN A 63 -10.18 3.64 -7.62
N ILE A 64 -9.14 3.30 -6.86
CA ILE A 64 -9.32 2.61 -5.58
C ILE A 64 -9.22 3.61 -4.45
N ASN A 65 -10.06 3.41 -3.44
CA ASN A 65 -10.12 4.24 -2.26
C ASN A 65 -10.07 3.37 -1.01
N PHE A 66 -9.33 3.81 0.01
CA PHE A 66 -9.26 3.17 1.32
C PHE A 66 -9.47 4.19 2.42
N THR A 67 -10.32 3.89 3.40
CA THR A 67 -10.54 4.78 4.55
C THR A 67 -10.90 4.01 5.82
N ASP A 68 -10.59 4.56 6.98
CA ASP A 68 -11.09 4.08 8.28
C ASP A 68 -12.44 4.70 8.68
N GLY A 69 -12.94 5.68 7.91
CA GLY A 69 -14.22 6.34 8.12
C GLY A 69 -15.34 5.80 7.23
N GLU A 70 -16.12 6.72 6.65
CA GLU A 70 -17.22 6.40 5.74
C GLU A 70 -17.01 6.97 4.34
N PHE A 71 -17.42 6.21 3.33
CA PHE A 71 -17.57 6.76 1.98
C PHE A 71 -18.91 7.46 1.84
N TYR A 72 -18.89 8.66 1.26
CA TYR A 72 -20.08 9.41 0.88
C TYR A 72 -19.89 10.05 -0.48
N TYR A 73 -21.00 10.23 -1.20
CA TYR A 73 -20.96 10.89 -2.51
C TYR A 73 -21.02 12.41 -2.33
N VAL A 74 -20.21 13.11 -3.10
CA VAL A 74 -20.29 14.55 -3.30
C VAL A 74 -20.44 14.86 -4.78
N GLN A 75 -21.02 16.02 -5.10
CA GLN A 75 -21.07 16.50 -6.47
C GLN A 75 -19.98 17.53 -6.68
N VAL A 76 -19.11 17.30 -7.66
CA VAL A 76 -18.08 18.25 -8.08
C VAL A 76 -18.30 18.67 -9.52
N VAL A 77 -17.81 19.85 -9.87
CA VAL A 77 -17.85 20.33 -11.25
C VAL A 77 -16.53 19.98 -11.94
N ILE A 78 -16.56 19.00 -12.84
CA ILE A 78 -15.43 18.60 -13.68
C ILE A 78 -15.72 19.00 -15.12
N PHE A 79 -14.86 19.84 -15.70
CA PHE A 79 -15.05 20.42 -17.04
C PHE A 79 -16.46 21.03 -17.28
N GLY A 80 -17.01 21.68 -16.26
CA GLY A 80 -18.34 22.32 -16.33
C GLY A 80 -19.53 21.38 -16.13
N ASN A 81 -19.30 20.09 -15.89
CA ASN A 81 -20.35 19.10 -15.62
C ASN A 81 -20.33 18.68 -14.15
N LEU A 82 -21.50 18.56 -13.53
CA LEU A 82 -21.62 17.95 -12.21
C LEU A 82 -21.39 16.45 -12.34
N GLN A 83 -20.37 15.95 -11.66
CA GLN A 83 -20.04 14.54 -11.57
C GLN A 83 -20.16 14.10 -10.11
N PRO A 84 -20.85 12.98 -9.83
CA PRO A 84 -20.77 12.35 -8.52
C PRO A 84 -19.37 11.74 -8.37
N ILE A 85 -18.77 11.97 -7.21
CA ILE A 85 -17.51 11.33 -6.82
C ILE A 85 -17.63 10.88 -5.38
N TRP A 86 -16.92 9.81 -5.03
CA TRP A 86 -16.88 9.33 -3.65
C TRP A 86 -15.72 9.94 -2.88
N ARG A 87 -15.96 10.25 -1.62
CA ARG A 87 -15.00 10.85 -0.70
C ARG A 87 -15.11 10.18 0.66
N ALA A 88 -14.04 10.23 1.44
CA ALA A 88 -14.04 9.84 2.83
C ALA A 88 -14.56 10.99 3.71
N ARG A 89 -15.26 10.65 4.79
CA ARG A 89 -15.65 11.54 5.89
C ARG A 89 -15.59 10.78 7.21
N ASP A 90 -15.64 11.51 8.32
CA ASP A 90 -15.57 10.93 9.67
C ASP A 90 -14.38 9.97 9.77
N ALA A 91 -13.27 10.36 9.15
CA ALA A 91 -12.12 9.51 8.84
C ALA A 91 -10.85 10.16 9.37
N SER A 92 -9.91 9.33 9.85
CA SER A 92 -8.56 9.81 10.14
C SER A 92 -7.57 9.53 9.01
N LEU A 93 -7.94 8.65 8.08
CA LEU A 93 -7.15 8.29 6.91
C LEU A 93 -8.04 8.15 5.67
N TRP A 94 -7.54 8.67 4.54
CA TRP A 94 -8.03 8.31 3.22
C TRP A 94 -6.89 8.15 2.23
N VAL A 95 -6.80 7.00 1.58
CA VAL A 95 -5.89 6.75 0.45
C VAL A 95 -6.71 6.66 -0.82
N TYR A 96 -6.27 7.32 -1.88
CA TYR A 96 -6.82 7.10 -3.22
C TYR A 96 -5.70 6.94 -4.26
N ALA A 97 -5.96 6.15 -5.30
CA ALA A 97 -5.06 6.02 -6.45
C ALA A 97 -5.82 5.68 -7.73
N ASP A 98 -5.35 6.22 -8.86
CA ASP A 98 -5.88 6.00 -10.21
C ASP A 98 -5.11 4.87 -10.90
N LEU A 99 -5.72 3.69 -10.96
CA LEU A 99 -5.13 2.46 -11.48
C LEU A 99 -5.55 2.20 -12.93
N PHE A 100 -4.60 1.66 -13.68
CA PHE A 100 -4.74 1.26 -15.07
C PHE A 100 -4.36 -0.21 -15.20
N ALA A 101 -5.31 -1.01 -15.66
CA ALA A 101 -5.11 -2.43 -15.91
C ALA A 101 -5.17 -2.72 -17.41
N PRO A 102 -4.40 -3.69 -17.92
CA PRO A 102 -4.37 -4.00 -19.34
C PRO A 102 -5.71 -4.54 -19.82
N GLY A 103 -6.14 -4.10 -21.00
CA GLY A 103 -7.40 -4.52 -21.60
C GLY A 103 -8.59 -3.72 -21.09
N PHE A 104 -9.72 -4.40 -20.88
CA PHE A 104 -11.04 -3.76 -20.78
C PHE A 104 -11.94 -4.42 -19.73
N GLU A 105 -11.35 -5.18 -18.81
CA GLU A 105 -12.08 -6.02 -17.84
C GLU A 105 -12.21 -5.35 -16.46
N GLY A 106 -11.94 -4.04 -16.36
CA GLY A 106 -11.86 -3.34 -15.08
C GLY A 106 -10.56 -3.65 -14.33
N LEU A 107 -10.60 -3.57 -13.00
CA LEU A 107 -9.48 -3.88 -12.15
C LEU A 107 -9.18 -5.40 -12.15
N THR A 108 -7.94 -5.77 -12.47
CA THR A 108 -7.49 -7.17 -12.56
C THR A 108 -6.27 -7.43 -11.67
N SER A 109 -6.05 -8.71 -11.34
CA SER A 109 -4.89 -9.13 -10.54
C SER A 109 -3.57 -8.73 -11.21
N GLY A 110 -2.64 -8.18 -10.44
CA GLY A 110 -1.37 -7.69 -10.93
C GLY A 110 -0.63 -6.84 -9.90
N THR A 111 0.56 -6.37 -10.27
CA THR A 111 1.29 -5.36 -9.51
C THR A 111 1.26 -4.07 -10.29
N TYR A 112 0.57 -3.07 -9.75
CA TYR A 112 0.45 -1.73 -10.31
C TYR A 112 1.63 -0.91 -9.82
N ASP A 113 2.59 -0.65 -10.71
CA ASP A 113 3.75 0.17 -10.39
C ASP A 113 3.44 1.65 -10.64
N PHE A 114 3.96 2.53 -9.78
CA PHE A 114 3.83 3.97 -9.96
C PHE A 114 4.46 4.43 -11.28
N LYS A 115 3.76 5.33 -11.98
CA LYS A 115 4.31 6.13 -13.08
C LYS A 115 4.09 7.61 -12.78
N PRO A 116 4.96 8.50 -13.27
CA PRO A 116 4.77 9.94 -13.12
C PRO A 116 3.44 10.43 -13.73
N ASP A 117 2.82 11.46 -13.16
CA ASP A 117 1.51 11.99 -13.59
C ASP A 117 1.43 12.40 -15.08
N ASN A 118 2.57 12.69 -15.71
CA ASN A 118 2.63 13.07 -17.11
C ASN A 118 2.73 11.86 -18.06
N THR A 119 2.54 10.65 -17.54
CA THR A 119 2.47 9.42 -18.32
C THR A 119 1.21 9.43 -19.16
N ASP A 120 1.36 9.19 -20.46
CA ASP A 120 0.22 9.00 -21.35
C ASP A 120 -0.34 7.59 -21.14
N GLU A 121 -1.53 7.50 -20.55
CA GLU A 121 -2.20 6.24 -20.27
C GLU A 121 -2.57 5.44 -21.53
N ASN A 122 -2.52 6.07 -22.72
CA ASN A 122 -2.78 5.44 -24.00
C ASN A 122 -1.50 4.99 -24.72
N ASP A 123 -0.32 5.18 -24.13
CA ASP A 123 0.94 4.74 -24.72
C ASP A 123 0.90 3.23 -24.99
N ILE A 124 1.18 2.86 -26.25
CA ILE A 124 1.15 1.47 -26.70
C ILE A 124 2.18 0.61 -25.96
N ASP A 125 3.30 1.21 -25.52
CA ASP A 125 4.33 0.52 -24.76
C ASP A 125 3.83 0.12 -23.35
N LEU A 126 2.77 0.77 -22.86
CA LEU A 126 2.12 0.45 -21.60
C LEU A 126 0.98 -0.55 -21.72
N SER A 127 0.48 -0.86 -22.92
CA SER A 127 -0.75 -1.66 -23.18
C SER A 127 -0.88 -3.01 -22.47
N ASN A 128 0.22 -3.60 -21.99
CA ASN A 128 0.23 -4.86 -21.23
C ASN A 128 0.71 -4.69 -19.78
N SER A 129 0.69 -3.46 -19.26
CA SER A 129 1.23 -3.11 -17.95
C SER A 129 0.11 -2.74 -17.00
N HIS A 130 0.27 -3.13 -15.74
CA HIS A 130 -0.49 -2.60 -14.61
C HIS A 130 0.27 -1.41 -14.03
N PHE A 131 -0.36 -0.25 -13.91
CA PHE A 131 0.28 0.95 -13.37
C PHE A 131 -0.72 1.91 -12.73
N PHE A 132 -0.21 2.89 -11.99
CA PHE A 132 -1.02 4.01 -11.49
C PHE A 132 -0.26 5.33 -11.63
N ILE A 133 -0.96 6.44 -11.88
CA ILE A 133 -0.33 7.73 -12.25
C ILE A 133 -0.71 8.91 -11.35
N ASP A 134 -1.82 8.82 -10.61
CA ASP A 134 -2.22 9.79 -9.60
C ASP A 134 -2.61 9.04 -8.32
N GLY A 135 -2.45 9.72 -7.20
CA GLY A 135 -2.88 9.23 -5.91
C GLY A 135 -2.37 10.07 -4.75
N LYS A 136 -3.13 10.07 -3.66
CA LYS A 136 -2.82 10.82 -2.44
C LYS A 136 -3.21 10.03 -1.21
N VAL A 137 -2.60 10.43 -0.12
CA VAL A 137 -2.94 10.01 1.23
C VAL A 137 -3.32 11.26 2.01
N ALA A 138 -4.53 11.26 2.55
CA ALA A 138 -5.05 12.31 3.41
C ALA A 138 -5.05 11.80 4.86
N ILE A 139 -4.52 12.60 5.78
CA ILE A 139 -4.43 12.29 7.22
C ILE A 139 -5.05 13.43 8.00
N ASP A 140 -6.02 13.13 8.85
CA ASP A 140 -6.65 14.12 9.74
C ASP A 140 -5.67 14.50 10.87
N LEU A 141 -5.05 15.68 10.73
CA LEU A 141 -4.04 16.18 11.66
C LEU A 141 -4.69 16.87 12.87
N ASN A 142 -5.88 17.43 12.70
CA ASN A 142 -6.55 18.27 13.69
C ASN A 142 -7.59 17.49 14.53
N LYS A 143 -7.95 16.28 14.10
CA LYS A 143 -8.88 15.31 14.70
C LYS A 143 -10.34 15.72 14.68
N ASP A 144 -10.76 16.48 13.68
CA ASP A 144 -12.16 16.88 13.50
C ASP A 144 -12.98 15.92 12.63
N GLY A 145 -12.33 14.92 12.03
CA GLY A 145 -12.94 13.92 11.16
C GLY A 145 -13.20 14.39 9.73
N GLU A 146 -12.79 15.61 9.39
CA GLU A 146 -12.75 16.17 8.04
C GLU A 146 -11.32 16.02 7.48
N LEU A 147 -11.20 15.94 6.15
CA LEU A 147 -9.91 15.83 5.46
C LEU A 147 -9.81 17.02 4.51
N GLU A 148 -9.02 18.03 4.90
CA GLU A 148 -8.99 19.35 4.28
C GLU A 148 -7.68 19.61 3.52
N SER A 149 -7.81 20.07 2.26
CA SER A 149 -6.65 20.27 1.37
C SER A 149 -5.77 21.46 1.74
N ASP A 150 -6.31 22.42 2.49
CA ASP A 150 -5.65 23.64 2.93
C ASP A 150 -4.84 23.47 4.23
N ASP A 151 -5.07 22.40 4.99
CA ASP A 151 -4.38 22.12 6.25
C ASP A 151 -3.12 21.22 6.09
N ASN A 152 -2.67 21.00 4.86
CA ASN A 152 -1.57 20.08 4.50
C ASN A 152 -1.84 18.61 4.87
N GLU A 153 -3.11 18.24 4.97
CA GLU A 153 -3.52 16.87 5.29
C GLU A 153 -3.32 15.93 4.10
N PHE A 154 -3.22 16.46 2.88
CA PHE A 154 -3.04 15.71 1.66
C PHE A 154 -1.58 15.63 1.24
N LEU A 155 -1.04 14.42 1.27
CA LEU A 155 0.29 14.07 0.80
C LEU A 155 0.19 13.33 -0.52
N LYS A 156 0.95 13.77 -1.51
CA LYS A 156 0.97 13.13 -2.83
C LYS A 156 1.77 11.82 -2.82
N ILE A 157 1.28 10.79 -3.52
CA ILE A 157 2.06 9.60 -3.82
C ILE A 157 3.08 9.91 -4.92
N THR A 158 4.34 9.55 -4.69
CA THR A 158 5.48 9.84 -5.59
C THR A 158 6.21 8.59 -6.05
N GLY A 159 5.81 7.41 -5.59
CA GLY A 159 6.44 6.15 -5.92
C GLY A 159 5.78 4.96 -5.22
N GLY A 160 6.28 3.76 -5.54
CA GLY A 160 5.84 2.52 -4.93
C GLY A 160 5.00 1.65 -5.86
N SER A 161 4.32 0.67 -5.27
CA SER A 161 3.47 -0.29 -5.95
C SER A 161 2.23 -0.66 -5.12
N ILE A 162 1.21 -1.11 -5.85
CA ILE A 162 -0.02 -1.68 -5.31
C ILE A 162 -0.14 -3.07 -5.90
N LYS A 163 -0.01 -4.11 -5.06
CA LYS A 163 -0.23 -5.48 -5.50
C LYS A 163 -1.68 -5.85 -5.23
N LEU A 164 -2.34 -6.42 -6.22
CA LEU A 164 -3.74 -6.82 -6.14
C LEU A 164 -3.90 -8.27 -6.59
N GLU A 165 -4.58 -9.06 -5.78
CA GLU A 165 -5.07 -10.39 -6.11
C GLU A 165 -6.59 -10.41 -5.94
N ARG A 166 -7.29 -10.67 -7.05
CA ARG A 166 -8.75 -10.74 -7.09
C ARG A 166 -9.21 -12.18 -7.23
N GLN A 167 -10.18 -12.58 -6.41
CA GLN A 167 -10.90 -13.84 -6.51
C GLN A 167 -12.41 -13.56 -6.43
N GLU A 168 -13.09 -13.59 -7.58
CA GLU A 168 -14.48 -13.16 -7.71
C GLU A 168 -14.65 -11.69 -7.25
N ASP A 169 -15.41 -11.45 -6.18
CA ASP A 169 -15.68 -10.12 -5.61
C ASP A 169 -14.77 -9.80 -4.41
N TYR A 170 -13.90 -10.75 -4.02
CA TYR A 170 -12.96 -10.61 -2.92
C TYR A 170 -11.59 -10.14 -3.40
N TYR A 171 -11.00 -9.20 -2.66
CA TYR A 171 -9.74 -8.57 -3.01
C TYR A 171 -8.72 -8.70 -1.89
N GLU A 172 -7.51 -9.16 -2.23
CA GLU A 172 -6.33 -9.02 -1.40
C GLU A 172 -5.42 -7.95 -2.01
N ILE A 173 -5.20 -6.87 -1.27
CA ILE A 173 -4.39 -5.75 -1.73
C ILE A 173 -3.27 -5.48 -0.74
N GLU A 174 -2.07 -5.30 -1.27
CA GLU A 174 -0.89 -4.89 -0.52
C GLU A 174 -0.40 -3.54 -1.07
N LEU A 175 -0.27 -2.57 -0.18
CA LEU A 175 0.23 -1.24 -0.46
C LEU A 175 1.70 -1.15 -0.05
N ASN A 176 2.54 -0.65 -0.94
CA ASN A 176 3.91 -0.25 -0.63
C ASN A 176 4.19 1.05 -1.38
N LEU A 177 3.91 2.18 -0.74
CA LEU A 177 3.86 3.49 -1.37
C LEU A 177 4.88 4.43 -0.75
N SER A 178 5.43 5.30 -1.57
CA SER A 178 6.24 6.43 -1.13
C SER A 178 5.48 7.73 -1.39
N LEU A 179 5.33 8.56 -0.37
CA LEU A 179 4.74 9.88 -0.49
C LEU A 179 5.81 10.94 -0.68
N GLU A 180 5.38 12.17 -0.96
CA GLU A 180 6.24 13.33 -0.81
C GLU A 180 6.88 13.39 0.58
N ASN A 181 8.00 14.11 0.69
CA ASN A 181 8.81 14.17 1.91
C ASN A 181 9.43 12.82 2.34
N ASN A 182 9.43 11.80 1.46
CA ASN A 182 9.97 10.45 1.68
C ASN A 182 9.22 9.62 2.74
N ILE A 183 7.98 9.99 3.07
CA ILE A 183 7.13 9.22 3.98
C ILE A 183 6.78 7.89 3.31
N GLN A 184 6.83 6.79 4.06
CA GLN A 184 6.48 5.46 3.59
C GLN A 184 5.10 5.07 4.10
N VAL A 185 4.31 4.45 3.22
CA VAL A 185 3.02 3.89 3.55
C VAL A 185 3.02 2.42 3.15
N THR A 186 2.69 1.56 4.10
CA THR A 186 2.52 0.14 3.85
C THR A 186 1.14 -0.28 4.33
N GLY A 187 0.52 -1.26 3.69
CA GLY A 187 -0.83 -1.63 4.09
C GLY A 187 -1.27 -2.96 3.52
N LYS A 188 -2.25 -3.57 4.17
CA LYS A 188 -2.94 -4.75 3.69
C LYS A 188 -4.43 -4.56 3.79
N PHE A 189 -5.12 -4.93 2.73
CA PHE A 189 -6.58 -5.00 2.67
C PHE A 189 -7.00 -6.38 2.17
N SER A 190 -8.08 -6.89 2.73
CA SER A 190 -8.59 -8.24 2.52
C SER A 190 -10.08 -8.24 2.84
N ASP A 191 -10.89 -7.84 1.86
CA ASP A 191 -12.35 -7.80 1.96
C ASP A 191 -12.96 -7.68 0.55
N ASP A 192 -14.29 -7.66 0.50
CA ASP A 192 -15.02 -7.29 -0.71
C ASP A 192 -14.90 -5.78 -0.98
N PHE A 193 -14.92 -5.38 -2.25
CA PHE A 193 -15.00 -3.97 -2.65
C PHE A 193 -16.44 -3.61 -2.99
N ASP A 194 -16.93 -2.52 -2.40
CA ASP A 194 -18.09 -1.83 -2.98
C ASP A 194 -17.66 -1.22 -4.33
N GLN A 195 -18.21 -1.76 -5.42
CA GLN A 195 -18.04 -1.22 -6.77
C GLN A 195 -19.13 -0.20 -7.07
N VAL A 196 -18.75 0.99 -7.51
CA VAL A 196 -19.64 2.14 -7.72
C VAL A 196 -19.41 2.88 -9.03
#